data_AF-A0A846C7A7-F1
#
_entry.id   AF-A0A846C7A7-F1
#
_cell.length_a   1.000
_cell.length_b   1.000
_cell.length_c   1.000
_cell.angle_alpha   90.00
_cell.angle_beta   90.00
_cell.angle_gamma   90.00
#
_symmetry.space_group_name_H-M   'P 1'
#
loop_
_entity.id
_entity.type
_entity.pdbx_description
1 polymer ?
#
loop_
_entity_poly.entity_id
_entity_poly.type
_entity_poly.pdbx_seq_one_letter_code
_entity_poly.pdbx_strand_id
1 'polypeptide(L)'
;MDDRSKYWRLNQINTLGRCQSWENQEAKDFIDRQIYGVGNEQEIVQQLWQLYQGGDYPLAEVCLRCVISHYMELVCSQIAEQYGEKHDFTQEELLILVLEHCRGGETSLTQRILQTFDPEKSSLAAWTKKLIKTSKEVKRFLLEHGIDQTSDWRLLKETNGRRLQYILTDYHHLSKTEIKQFMALITSYQTVYLAQVQAHRAQINQRRKQEGRGHITAPYLDPTTKQLQAMAQQLLPRQLEPEEVREQLKNLAGLIREFKQHQARGLATQALGRRESILPAVVAEEDDELSLLRKYFREQ
;
A
#
# COMPACT_ATOMS: atom_id res chain seq x y z
N MET A 1 7.84 -4.17 30.24
CA MET A 1 6.61 -4.51 30.99
C MET A 1 5.72 -5.27 30.04
N ASP A 2 5.32 -6.47 30.46
CA ASP A 2 4.62 -7.46 29.63
C ASP A 2 3.16 -7.03 29.46
N ASP A 3 2.88 -6.16 28.49
CA ASP A 3 1.50 -5.78 28.17
C ASP A 3 0.85 -6.88 27.33
N ARG A 4 0.58 -8.02 27.97
CA ARG A 4 -0.21 -9.09 27.38
C ARG A 4 -1.65 -8.68 27.14
N SER A 5 -2.10 -7.52 27.64
CA SER A 5 -3.49 -7.10 27.49
C SER A 5 -3.93 -6.97 26.04
N LYS A 6 -3.00 -6.77 25.11
CA LYS A 6 -3.24 -6.83 23.66
C LYS A 6 -3.83 -8.15 23.15
N TYR A 7 -3.72 -9.26 23.88
CA TYR A 7 -4.29 -10.54 23.49
C TYR A 7 -5.74 -10.73 23.93
N TRP A 8 -6.28 -9.86 24.78
CA TRP A 8 -7.67 -9.95 25.23
C TRP A 8 -8.39 -8.59 25.25
N ARG A 9 -7.73 -7.51 24.83
CA ARG A 9 -8.33 -6.21 24.58
C ARG A 9 -8.47 -5.98 23.10
N LEU A 10 -9.71 -5.82 22.63
CA LEU A 10 -10.01 -5.59 21.23
C LEU A 10 -10.25 -4.09 20.98
N ASN A 11 -9.50 -3.50 20.06
CA ASN A 11 -9.72 -2.14 19.61
C ASN A 11 -10.77 -2.12 18.48
N GLN A 12 -11.83 -1.35 18.64
CA GLN A 12 -12.91 -1.20 17.66
C GLN A 12 -13.40 0.24 17.56
N ILE A 13 -14.09 0.55 16.47
CA ILE A 13 -14.76 1.84 16.27
C ILE A 13 -16.17 1.75 16.83
N ASN A 14 -16.47 2.62 17.79
CA ASN A 14 -17.80 2.73 18.36
C ASN A 14 -18.78 3.45 17.41
N THR A 15 -20.05 3.55 17.81
CA THR A 15 -21.10 4.22 17.02
C THR A 15 -20.86 5.72 16.79
N LEU A 16 -19.93 6.34 17.53
CA LEU A 16 -19.54 7.73 17.41
C LEU A 16 -18.24 7.92 16.59
N GLY A 17 -17.73 6.86 15.96
CA GLY A 17 -16.51 6.92 15.16
C GLY A 17 -15.21 6.99 15.98
N ARG A 18 -15.26 6.71 17.29
CA ARG A 18 -14.07 6.74 18.16
C ARG A 18 -13.53 5.34 18.41
N CYS A 19 -12.21 5.22 18.42
CA CYS A 19 -11.53 4.01 18.86
C CYS A 19 -11.81 3.76 20.35
N GLN A 20 -12.23 2.56 20.69
CA GLN A 20 -12.41 2.09 22.06
C GLN A 20 -11.87 0.67 22.19
N SER A 21 -11.22 0.41 23.32
CA SER A 21 -10.72 -0.92 23.69
C SER A 21 -11.72 -1.63 24.58
N TRP A 22 -12.09 -2.86 24.22
CA TRP A 22 -13.00 -3.71 24.98
C TRP A 22 -12.25 -4.92 25.53
N GLU A 23 -12.37 -5.16 26.84
CA GLU A 23 -11.76 -6.32 27.48
C GLU A 23 -12.66 -7.56 27.31
N ASN A 24 -12.12 -8.63 26.74
CA ASN A 24 -12.78 -9.93 26.65
C ASN A 24 -12.24 -10.84 27.77
N GLN A 25 -13.06 -11.06 28.79
CA GLN A 25 -12.68 -11.86 29.96
C GLN A 25 -12.43 -13.34 29.60
N GLU A 26 -13.18 -13.90 28.65
CA GLU A 26 -12.98 -15.30 28.22
C GLU A 26 -11.65 -15.48 27.51
N ALA A 27 -11.26 -14.52 26.68
CA ALA A 27 -9.95 -14.49 26.01
C ALA A 27 -8.81 -14.35 27.03
N LYS A 28 -8.99 -13.54 28.07
CA LYS A 28 -8.03 -13.39 29.16
C LYS A 28 -7.82 -14.70 29.92
N ASP A 29 -8.91 -15.30 30.38
CA ASP A 29 -8.88 -16.60 31.06
C ASP A 29 -8.28 -17.69 30.17
N PHE A 30 -8.53 -17.63 28.87
CA PHE A 30 -7.95 -18.55 27.89
C PHE A 30 -6.44 -18.40 27.76
N ILE A 31 -5.93 -17.16 27.62
CA ILE A 31 -4.49 -16.89 27.57
C ILE A 31 -3.80 -17.39 28.83
N ASP A 32 -4.37 -17.11 30.00
CA ASP A 32 -3.81 -17.53 31.30
C ASP A 32 -3.77 -19.06 31.47
N ARG A 33 -4.72 -19.79 30.86
CA ARG A 33 -4.82 -21.26 30.97
C ARG A 33 -4.03 -22.03 29.90
N GLN A 34 -3.94 -21.50 28.68
CA GLN A 34 -3.42 -22.26 27.53
C GLN A 34 -2.02 -21.84 27.12
N ILE A 35 -1.62 -20.60 27.40
CA ILE A 35 -0.32 -20.06 27.02
C ILE A 35 0.60 -20.07 28.25
N TYR A 36 1.33 -21.16 28.42
CA TYR A 36 2.26 -21.33 29.54
C TYR A 36 3.61 -20.64 29.26
N GLY A 37 4.01 -19.73 30.15
CA GLY A 37 5.36 -19.13 30.16
C GLY A 37 5.44 -17.65 29.77
N VAL A 38 6.58 -17.02 30.05
CA VAL A 38 6.95 -15.66 29.59
C VAL A 38 7.66 -15.77 28.25
N GLY A 39 6.90 -16.18 27.23
CA GLY A 39 7.38 -16.21 25.87
C GLY A 39 7.44 -14.81 25.26
N ASN A 40 8.30 -14.62 24.27
CA ASN A 40 8.25 -13.40 23.47
C ASN A 40 6.94 -13.37 22.63
N GLU A 41 6.59 -12.21 22.10
CA GLU A 41 5.34 -12.01 21.34
C GLU A 41 5.16 -13.02 20.19
N GLN A 42 6.26 -13.39 19.53
CA GLN A 42 6.25 -14.30 18.40
C GLN A 42 5.89 -15.73 18.82
N GLU A 43 6.40 -16.19 19.97
CA GLU A 43 6.07 -17.49 20.56
C GLU A 43 4.59 -17.58 20.95
N ILE A 44 4.04 -16.53 21.56
CA ILE A 44 2.62 -16.47 21.92
C ILE A 44 1.73 -16.53 20.67
N VAL A 45 2.06 -15.73 19.65
CA VAL A 45 1.33 -15.74 18.37
C VAL A 45 1.42 -17.10 17.69
N GLN A 46 2.57 -17.77 17.73
CA GLN A 46 2.75 -19.10 17.13
C GLN A 46 1.88 -20.16 17.84
N GLN A 47 1.84 -20.15 19.18
CA GLN A 47 0.97 -21.06 19.94
C GLN A 47 -0.51 -20.80 19.63
N LEU A 48 -0.94 -19.53 19.66
CA LEU A 48 -2.31 -19.15 19.31
C LEU A 48 -2.67 -19.56 17.88
N TRP A 49 -1.73 -19.43 16.94
CA TRP A 49 -1.92 -19.83 15.56
C TRP A 49 -2.10 -21.34 15.41
N GLN A 50 -1.32 -22.16 16.13
CA GLN A 50 -1.49 -23.62 16.15
C GLN A 50 -2.87 -24.02 16.68
N LEU A 51 -3.31 -23.40 17.78
CA LEU A 51 -4.64 -23.63 18.36
C LEU A 51 -5.77 -23.21 17.41
N TYR A 52 -5.60 -22.10 16.69
CA TYR A 52 -6.53 -21.64 15.67
C TYR A 52 -6.63 -22.61 14.48
N GLN A 53 -5.50 -23.07 13.94
CA GLN A 53 -5.47 -24.02 12.82
C GLN A 53 -6.02 -25.40 13.19
N GLY A 54 -5.92 -25.80 14.47
CA GLY A 54 -6.51 -27.02 14.99
C GLY A 54 -8.05 -27.04 14.97
N GLY A 55 -8.71 -25.89 14.74
CA GLY A 55 -10.18 -25.77 14.63
C GLY A 55 -10.95 -25.82 15.95
N ASP A 56 -10.28 -26.16 17.06
CA ASP A 56 -10.93 -26.46 18.34
C ASP A 56 -11.09 -25.24 19.27
N TYR A 57 -10.55 -24.07 18.91
CA TYR A 57 -10.49 -22.92 19.82
C TYR A 57 -10.92 -21.59 19.17
N PRO A 58 -12.24 -21.28 19.17
CA PRO A 58 -12.74 -19.96 18.78
C PRO A 58 -12.09 -18.80 19.55
N LEU A 59 -11.71 -19.05 20.82
CA LEU A 59 -11.01 -18.06 21.65
C LEU A 59 -9.59 -17.76 21.16
N ALA A 60 -8.92 -18.70 20.47
CA ALA A 60 -7.64 -18.43 19.84
C ALA A 60 -7.79 -17.40 18.70
N GLU A 61 -8.84 -17.53 17.89
CA GLU A 61 -9.18 -16.52 16.88
C GLU A 61 -9.43 -15.16 17.52
N VAL A 62 -10.22 -15.11 18.60
CA VAL A 62 -10.49 -13.86 19.34
C VAL A 62 -9.19 -13.21 19.82
N CYS A 63 -8.28 -13.99 20.41
CA CYS A 63 -7.00 -13.48 20.89
C CYS A 63 -6.13 -12.94 19.76
N LEU A 64 -6.10 -13.65 18.63
CA LEU A 64 -5.37 -13.22 17.43
C LEU A 64 -5.96 -11.94 16.83
N ARG A 65 -7.29 -11.80 16.82
CA ARG A 65 -7.96 -10.56 16.36
C ARG A 65 -7.69 -9.39 17.30
N CYS A 66 -7.63 -9.63 18.62
CA CYS A 66 -7.22 -8.62 19.59
C CYS A 66 -5.83 -8.10 19.24
N VAL A 67 -4.82 -8.97 19.15
CA VAL A 67 -3.44 -8.51 18.88
C VAL A 67 -3.30 -7.82 17.51
N ILE A 68 -4.05 -8.28 16.49
CA ILE A 68 -4.12 -7.59 15.19
C ILE A 68 -4.66 -6.17 15.32
N SER A 69 -5.71 -5.96 16.12
CA SER A 69 -6.30 -4.63 16.33
C SER A 69 -5.32 -3.65 17.01
N HIS A 70 -4.41 -4.15 17.86
CA HIS A 70 -3.32 -3.37 18.44
C HIS A 70 -2.24 -3.03 17.40
N TYR A 71 -1.86 -3.99 16.56
CA TYR A 71 -0.93 -3.71 15.46
C TYR A 71 -1.51 -2.72 14.45
N MET A 72 -2.82 -2.77 14.19
CA MET A 72 -3.52 -1.80 13.35
C MET A 72 -3.40 -0.40 13.92
N GLU A 73 -3.69 -0.25 15.21
CA GLU A 73 -3.58 1.03 15.89
C GLU A 73 -2.16 1.59 15.82
N LEU A 74 -1.15 0.75 16.12
CA LEU A 74 0.25 1.15 16.05
C LEU A 74 0.66 1.59 14.64
N VAL A 75 0.20 0.90 13.60
CA VAL A 75 0.51 1.27 12.21
C VAL A 75 -0.17 2.59 11.83
N CYS A 76 -1.41 2.83 12.26
CA CYS A 76 -2.09 4.10 12.05
C CYS A 76 -1.39 5.25 12.78
N SER A 77 -0.96 5.03 14.04
CA SER A 77 -0.13 6.00 14.80
C SER A 77 1.12 6.37 14.03
N GLN A 78 1.88 5.37 13.54
CA GLN A 78 3.10 5.60 12.74
C GLN A 78 2.84 6.41 11.47
N ILE A 79 1.71 6.19 10.79
CA ILE A 79 1.36 6.94 9.58
C ILE A 79 0.98 8.39 9.95
N ALA A 80 0.20 8.59 11.01
CA ALA A 80 -0.19 9.92 11.49
C ALA A 80 1.00 10.72 12.02
N GLU A 81 1.92 10.10 12.76
CA GLU A 81 3.18 10.72 13.19
C GLU A 81 4.04 11.14 11.98
N GLN A 82 4.07 10.32 10.93
CA GLN A 82 4.89 10.58 9.76
C GLN A 82 4.32 11.68 8.86
N TYR A 83 2.99 11.80 8.76
CA TYR A 83 2.36 12.64 7.74
C TYR A 83 1.22 13.55 8.26
N GLY A 84 0.60 13.22 9.39
CA GLY A 84 -0.65 13.82 9.86
C GLY A 84 -0.57 15.34 10.03
N GLU A 85 0.44 15.84 10.74
CA GLU A 85 0.61 17.29 10.98
C GLU A 85 0.79 18.08 9.68
N LYS A 86 1.54 17.54 8.72
CA LYS A 86 1.81 18.23 7.44
C LYS A 86 0.63 18.18 6.47
N HIS A 87 -0.23 17.17 6.61
CA HIS A 87 -1.28 16.85 5.65
C HIS A 87 -2.68 16.93 6.25
N ASP A 88 -2.84 17.57 7.42
CA ASP A 88 -4.10 17.90 8.09
C ASP A 88 -5.04 16.70 8.34
N PHE A 89 -4.50 15.59 8.85
CA PHE A 89 -5.32 14.45 9.29
C PHE A 89 -4.81 13.83 10.60
N THR A 90 -5.69 13.13 11.32
CA THR A 90 -5.36 12.49 12.60
C THR A 90 -5.31 10.96 12.53
N GLN A 91 -4.77 10.33 13.59
CA GLN A 91 -4.77 8.88 13.73
C GLN A 91 -6.20 8.32 13.75
N GLU A 92 -7.15 8.99 14.41
CA GLU A 92 -8.54 8.57 14.52
C GLU A 92 -9.21 8.41 13.15
N GLU A 93 -8.92 9.31 12.22
CA GLU A 93 -9.45 9.25 10.85
C GLU A 93 -8.94 8.01 10.10
N LEU A 94 -7.68 7.62 10.32
CA LEU A 94 -7.14 6.36 9.78
C LEU A 94 -7.73 5.13 10.46
N LEU A 95 -7.95 5.18 11.77
CA LEU A 95 -8.50 4.06 12.54
C LEU A 95 -9.90 3.68 12.04
N ILE A 96 -10.72 4.67 11.68
CA ILE A 96 -12.06 4.46 11.10
C ILE A 96 -11.99 3.59 9.83
N LEU A 97 -10.90 3.67 9.06
CA LEU A 97 -10.76 2.93 7.81
C LEU A 97 -10.33 1.47 8.01
N VAL A 98 -9.63 1.16 9.11
CA VAL A 98 -8.97 -0.15 9.29
C VAL A 98 -9.58 -1.00 10.39
N LEU A 99 -10.12 -0.38 11.44
CA LEU A 99 -10.71 -1.09 12.57
C LEU A 99 -12.15 -1.51 12.27
N GLU A 100 -12.58 -2.53 12.96
CA GLU A 100 -13.92 -3.09 12.80
C GLU A 100 -14.98 -2.12 13.34
N HIS A 101 -16.06 -1.98 12.58
CA HIS A 101 -17.27 -1.34 13.04
C HIS A 101 -18.16 -2.37 13.74
N CYS A 102 -18.88 -1.96 14.78
CA CYS A 102 -19.83 -2.83 15.50
C CYS A 102 -21.03 -3.32 14.64
N ARG A 103 -21.09 -3.00 13.34
CA ARG A 103 -22.20 -3.35 12.43
C ARG A 103 -21.67 -4.27 11.33
N GLY A 104 -21.91 -5.57 11.48
CA GLY A 104 -21.38 -6.62 10.62
C GLY A 104 -22.03 -6.71 9.23
N GLY A 105 -21.31 -7.35 8.31
CA GLY A 105 -21.81 -7.76 6.98
C GLY A 105 -20.69 -8.22 6.03
N GLU A 106 -19.53 -7.56 6.04
CA GLU A 106 -18.36 -7.92 5.22
C GLU A 106 -17.26 -8.58 6.07
N THR A 107 -16.44 -9.44 5.43
CA THR A 107 -15.25 -10.02 6.09
C THR A 107 -14.32 -8.89 6.52
N SER A 108 -14.09 -8.77 7.83
CA SER A 108 -13.29 -7.67 8.38
C SER A 108 -11.84 -7.74 7.92
N LEU A 109 -11.13 -6.61 7.97
CA LEU A 109 -9.69 -6.58 7.67
C LEU A 109 -8.91 -7.49 8.64
N THR A 110 -9.33 -7.61 9.91
CA THR A 110 -8.70 -8.55 10.86
C THR A 110 -8.88 -10.00 10.42
N GLN A 111 -10.08 -10.39 9.97
CA GLN A 111 -10.36 -11.72 9.47
C GLN A 111 -9.55 -12.01 8.20
N ARG A 112 -9.44 -11.04 7.29
CA ARG A 112 -8.61 -11.16 6.09
C ARG A 112 -7.12 -11.28 6.41
N ILE A 113 -6.63 -10.54 7.40
CA ILE A 113 -5.26 -10.68 7.90
C ILE A 113 -5.02 -12.11 8.36
N LEU A 114 -5.91 -12.68 9.18
CA LEU A 114 -5.80 -14.06 9.64
C LEU A 114 -5.87 -15.07 8.50
N GLN A 115 -6.85 -14.97 7.61
CA GLN A 115 -7.02 -15.92 6.50
C GLN A 115 -5.83 -15.96 5.52
N THR A 116 -5.03 -14.90 5.45
CA THR A 116 -3.90 -14.78 4.52
C THR A 116 -2.54 -14.82 5.21
N PHE A 117 -2.52 -14.92 6.54
CA PHE A 117 -1.30 -14.96 7.32
C PHE A 117 -0.59 -16.31 7.18
N ASP A 118 0.72 -16.24 7.02
CA ASP A 118 1.62 -17.40 6.96
C ASP A 118 2.79 -17.17 7.93
N PRO A 119 2.82 -17.88 9.07
CA PRO A 119 3.83 -17.68 10.11
C PRO A 119 5.25 -18.06 9.65
N GLU A 120 5.39 -18.90 8.63
CA GLU A 120 6.70 -19.27 8.08
C GLU A 120 7.30 -18.15 7.21
N LYS A 121 6.47 -17.23 6.72
CA LYS A 121 6.88 -16.17 5.80
C LYS A 121 7.06 -14.80 6.46
N SER A 122 6.36 -14.52 7.56
CA SER A 122 6.44 -13.22 8.24
C SER A 122 5.90 -13.27 9.67
N SER A 123 6.26 -12.28 10.50
CA SER A 123 5.56 -12.07 11.77
C SER A 123 4.17 -11.45 11.55
N LEU A 124 3.23 -11.71 12.46
CA LEU A 124 1.87 -11.19 12.37
C LEU A 124 1.83 -9.64 12.36
N ALA A 125 2.71 -9.00 13.12
CA ALA A 125 2.89 -7.55 13.11
C ALA A 125 3.31 -7.03 11.72
N ALA A 126 4.33 -7.65 11.11
CA ALA A 126 4.80 -7.28 9.77
C ALA A 126 3.74 -7.55 8.70
N TRP A 127 2.99 -8.65 8.82
CA TRP A 127 1.90 -8.99 7.93
C TRP A 127 0.74 -7.98 8.01
N THR A 128 0.33 -7.63 9.22
CA THR A 128 -0.69 -6.62 9.50
C THR A 128 -0.29 -5.26 8.92
N LYS A 129 0.95 -4.82 9.20
CA LYS A 129 1.51 -3.58 8.63
C LYS A 129 1.50 -3.58 7.10
N LYS A 130 1.85 -4.71 6.48
CA LYS A 130 1.83 -4.85 5.02
C LYS A 130 0.41 -4.68 4.49
N LEU A 131 -0.57 -5.39 5.06
CA LEU A 131 -1.95 -5.36 4.58
C LEU A 131 -2.59 -3.96 4.72
N ILE A 132 -2.38 -3.28 5.85
CA ILE A 132 -2.85 -1.89 6.05
C ILE A 132 -2.24 -0.96 5.01
N LYS A 133 -0.92 -1.01 4.81
CA LYS A 133 -0.25 -0.17 3.80
C LYS A 133 -0.67 -0.50 2.37
N THR A 134 -1.21 -1.69 2.12
CA THR A 134 -1.71 -2.07 0.79
C THR A 134 -3.21 -1.83 0.59
N SER A 135 -3.99 -1.60 1.65
CA SER A 135 -5.44 -1.34 1.59
C SER A 135 -5.76 -0.18 0.66
N LYS A 136 -6.81 -0.36 -0.14
CA LYS A 136 -7.27 0.65 -1.09
C LYS A 136 -7.83 1.88 -0.37
N GLU A 137 -8.53 1.65 0.74
CA GLU A 137 -9.16 2.66 1.58
C GLU A 137 -8.08 3.56 2.18
N VAL A 138 -7.06 2.97 2.81
CA VAL A 138 -5.92 3.72 3.38
C VAL A 138 -5.16 4.47 2.29
N LYS A 139 -4.85 3.83 1.17
CA LYS A 139 -4.16 4.50 0.05
C LYS A 139 -4.96 5.66 -0.54
N ARG A 140 -6.28 5.49 -0.68
CA ARG A 140 -7.17 6.52 -1.19
C ARG A 140 -7.21 7.70 -0.24
N PHE A 141 -7.41 7.44 1.05
CA PHE A 141 -7.40 8.46 2.09
C PHE A 141 -6.09 9.27 2.11
N LEU A 142 -4.95 8.57 2.07
CA LEU A 142 -3.64 9.25 2.00
C LEU A 142 -3.52 10.10 0.73
N LEU A 143 -3.99 9.60 -0.42
CA LEU A 143 -3.95 10.33 -1.68
C LEU A 143 -4.83 11.59 -1.67
N GLU A 144 -6.01 11.55 -1.03
CA GLU A 144 -6.90 12.70 -0.84
C GLU A 144 -6.21 13.83 -0.05
N HIS A 145 -5.42 13.45 0.96
CA HIS A 145 -4.56 14.35 1.74
C HIS A 145 -3.24 14.71 1.03
N GLY A 146 -3.08 14.34 -0.25
CA GLY A 146 -1.91 14.68 -1.06
C GLY A 146 -0.71 13.76 -0.88
N ILE A 147 -0.85 12.65 -0.16
CA ILE A 147 0.22 11.68 0.08
C ILE A 147 0.11 10.55 -0.93
N ASP A 148 0.89 10.63 -2.01
CA ASP A 148 1.08 9.50 -2.93
C ASP A 148 2.36 8.74 -2.56
N GLN A 149 2.21 7.55 -2.00
CA GLN A 149 3.34 6.67 -1.63
C GLN A 149 4.02 6.00 -2.85
N THR A 150 3.54 6.27 -4.06
CA THR A 150 4.13 5.78 -5.30
C THR A 150 5.36 6.62 -5.66
N SER A 151 6.51 5.96 -5.84
CA SER A 151 7.72 6.65 -6.32
C SER A 151 7.51 7.21 -7.74
N ASP A 152 8.22 8.29 -8.07
CA ASP A 152 8.16 8.91 -9.40
C ASP A 152 8.37 7.89 -10.52
N TRP A 153 9.36 7.03 -10.35
CA TRP A 153 9.74 5.99 -11.29
C TRP A 153 8.64 4.94 -11.50
N ARG A 154 7.93 4.59 -10.41
CA ARG A 154 6.79 3.68 -10.49
C ARG A 154 5.59 4.35 -11.17
N LEU A 155 5.31 5.62 -10.89
CA LEU A 155 4.27 6.40 -11.58
C LEU A 155 4.51 6.45 -13.09
N LEU A 156 5.74 6.76 -13.50
CA LEU A 156 6.13 6.81 -14.92
C LEU A 156 6.03 5.44 -15.60
N LYS A 157 6.25 4.35 -14.86
CA LYS A 157 6.10 2.98 -15.35
C LYS A 157 4.64 2.57 -15.53
N GLU A 158 3.77 2.99 -14.62
CA GLU A 158 2.34 2.63 -14.62
C GLU A 158 1.51 3.49 -15.58
N THR A 159 2.03 4.67 -15.96
CA THR A 159 1.33 5.58 -16.86
C THR A 159 1.46 5.14 -18.32
N ASN A 160 0.33 4.81 -18.94
CA ASN A 160 0.26 4.51 -20.37
C ASN A 160 0.16 5.81 -21.21
N GLY A 161 0.57 5.74 -22.48
CA GLY A 161 0.66 6.92 -23.35
C GLY A 161 -0.66 7.64 -23.61
N ARG A 162 -1.80 6.92 -23.67
CA ARG A 162 -3.13 7.54 -23.85
C ARG A 162 -3.54 8.34 -22.62
N ARG A 163 -3.39 7.74 -21.43
CA ARG A 163 -3.67 8.39 -20.15
C ARG A 163 -2.76 9.60 -19.96
N LEU A 164 -1.47 9.47 -20.30
CA LEU A 164 -0.55 10.60 -20.22
C LEU A 164 -0.96 11.74 -21.15
N GLN A 165 -1.29 11.43 -22.41
CA GLN A 165 -1.72 12.46 -23.37
C GLN A 165 -2.94 13.23 -22.87
N TYR A 166 -3.93 12.52 -22.31
CA TYR A 166 -5.10 13.14 -21.67
C TYR A 166 -4.69 14.04 -20.49
N ILE A 167 -3.85 13.54 -19.57
CA ILE A 167 -3.38 14.33 -18.41
C ILE A 167 -2.69 15.63 -18.87
N LEU A 168 -1.82 15.56 -19.87
CA LEU A 168 -1.06 16.72 -20.32
C LEU A 168 -1.92 17.70 -21.15
N THR A 169 -2.90 17.20 -21.90
CA THR A 169 -3.72 18.03 -22.81
C THR A 169 -4.93 18.62 -22.09
N ASP A 170 -5.73 17.77 -21.45
CA ASP A 170 -7.05 18.13 -20.94
C ASP A 170 -7.00 18.67 -19.51
N TYR A 171 -6.04 18.21 -18.69
CA TYR A 171 -5.91 18.65 -17.31
C TYR A 171 -4.86 19.75 -17.12
N HIS A 172 -3.67 19.59 -17.70
CA HIS A 172 -2.59 20.59 -17.59
C HIS A 172 -2.54 21.62 -18.72
N HIS A 173 -3.33 21.45 -19.78
CA HIS A 173 -3.41 22.37 -20.93
C HIS A 173 -2.05 22.71 -21.57
N LEU A 174 -1.14 21.74 -21.60
CA LEU A 174 0.19 21.94 -22.18
C LEU A 174 0.14 22.10 -23.70
N SER A 175 1.15 22.77 -24.26
CA SER A 175 1.27 22.92 -25.71
C SER A 175 1.56 21.58 -26.40
N LYS A 176 1.20 21.47 -27.67
CA LYS A 176 1.51 20.29 -28.49
C LYS A 176 3.01 19.96 -28.52
N THR A 177 3.86 20.98 -28.41
CA THR A 177 5.32 20.80 -28.39
C THR A 177 5.78 20.18 -27.08
N GLU A 178 5.29 20.67 -25.94
CA GLU A 178 5.60 20.11 -24.62
C GLU A 178 5.07 18.68 -24.47
N ILE A 179 3.84 18.43 -24.93
CA ILE A 179 3.27 17.07 -24.93
C ILE A 179 4.15 16.12 -25.73
N LYS A 180 4.59 16.50 -26.94
CA LYS A 180 5.51 15.68 -27.74
C LYS A 180 6.83 15.41 -27.02
N GLN A 181 7.37 16.40 -26.32
CA GLN A 181 8.61 16.25 -25.55
C GLN A 181 8.43 15.28 -24.39
N PHE A 182 7.37 15.42 -23.58
CA PHE A 182 7.10 14.50 -22.47
C PHE A 182 6.77 13.07 -22.94
N MET A 183 6.07 12.93 -24.07
CA MET A 183 5.82 11.63 -24.67
C MET A 183 7.13 10.96 -25.15
N ALA A 184 8.04 11.71 -25.78
CA ALA A 184 9.36 11.18 -26.13
C ALA A 184 10.19 10.80 -24.89
N LEU A 185 10.13 11.65 -23.85
CA LEU A 185 10.83 11.44 -22.59
C LEU A 185 10.37 10.15 -21.88
N ILE A 186 9.06 9.93 -21.74
CA ILE A 186 8.55 8.71 -21.10
C ILE A 186 8.86 7.45 -21.92
N THR A 187 8.81 7.53 -23.27
CA THR A 187 9.21 6.42 -24.13
C THR A 187 10.68 6.06 -23.95
N SER A 188 11.56 7.07 -23.86
CA SER A 188 12.98 6.85 -23.60
C SER A 188 13.22 6.22 -22.23
N TYR A 189 12.57 6.74 -21.19
CA TYR A 189 12.60 6.17 -19.84
C TYR A 189 12.16 4.70 -19.83
N GLN A 190 11.02 4.39 -20.44
CA GLN A 190 10.48 3.04 -20.50
C GLN A 190 11.42 2.09 -21.26
N THR A 191 12.03 2.56 -22.35
CA THR A 191 12.94 1.74 -23.16
C THR A 191 14.25 1.45 -22.45
N VAL A 192 14.88 2.46 -21.84
CA VAL A 192 16.22 2.34 -21.24
C VAL A 192 16.14 1.78 -19.82
N TYR A 193 15.38 2.43 -18.94
CA TYR A 193 15.40 2.12 -17.52
C TYR A 193 14.61 0.85 -17.21
N LEU A 194 13.41 0.67 -17.77
CA LEU A 194 12.62 -0.53 -17.44
C LEU A 194 13.26 -1.82 -17.98
N ALA A 195 13.85 -1.79 -19.18
CA ALA A 195 14.55 -2.97 -19.73
C ALA A 195 15.70 -3.41 -18.81
N GLN A 196 16.51 -2.47 -18.33
CA GLN A 196 17.64 -2.77 -17.45
C GLN A 196 17.20 -3.18 -16.05
N VAL A 197 16.18 -2.50 -15.48
CA VAL A 197 15.63 -2.86 -14.16
C VAL A 197 14.99 -4.25 -14.19
N GLN A 198 14.27 -4.59 -15.27
CA GLN A 198 13.70 -5.92 -15.45
C GLN A 198 14.78 -7.00 -15.57
N ALA A 199 15.82 -6.77 -16.38
CA ALA A 199 16.93 -7.70 -16.52
C ALA A 199 17.65 -7.95 -15.19
N HIS A 200 17.95 -6.88 -14.44
CA HIS A 200 18.59 -6.98 -13.12
C HIS A 200 17.71 -7.72 -12.11
N ARG A 201 16.39 -7.44 -12.09
CA ARG A 201 15.44 -8.16 -11.22
C ARG A 201 15.37 -9.64 -11.57
N ALA A 202 15.30 -9.98 -12.86
CA ALA A 202 15.27 -11.37 -13.30
C ALA A 202 16.51 -12.13 -12.81
N GLN A 203 17.70 -11.54 -12.89
CA GLN A 203 18.94 -12.15 -12.37
C GLN A 203 18.91 -12.37 -10.85
N ILE A 204 18.50 -11.37 -10.07
CA ILE A 204 18.42 -11.50 -8.60
C ILE A 204 17.42 -12.59 -8.22
N ASN A 205 16.25 -12.60 -8.86
CA ASN A 205 15.19 -13.53 -8.50
C ASN A 205 15.49 -14.95 -8.95
N GLN A 206 16.24 -15.12 -10.06
CA GLN A 206 16.79 -16.41 -10.44
C GLN A 206 17.76 -16.95 -9.38
N ARG A 207 18.68 -16.12 -8.88
CA ARG A 207 19.60 -16.51 -7.80
C ARG A 207 18.85 -16.89 -6.53
N ARG A 208 17.87 -16.08 -6.10
CA ARG A 208 17.09 -16.34 -4.89
C ARG A 208 16.26 -17.61 -4.99
N LYS A 209 15.69 -17.89 -6.16
CA LYS A 209 14.97 -19.15 -6.42
C LYS A 209 15.89 -20.36 -6.23
N GLN A 210 17.14 -20.28 -6.67
CA GLN A 210 18.14 -21.33 -6.44
C GLN A 210 18.48 -21.49 -4.95
N GLU A 211 18.43 -20.41 -4.18
CA GLU A 211 18.65 -20.40 -2.72
C GLU A 211 17.39 -20.78 -1.91
N GLY A 212 16.29 -21.20 -2.56
CA GLY A 212 15.01 -21.47 -1.88
C GLY A 212 14.33 -20.24 -1.27
N ARG A 213 14.72 -19.04 -1.71
CA ARG A 213 14.18 -17.76 -1.23
C ARG A 213 13.15 -17.21 -2.21
N GLY A 214 12.13 -16.53 -1.67
CA GLY A 214 11.11 -15.85 -2.47
C GLY A 214 11.67 -14.72 -3.34
N HIS A 215 10.87 -14.37 -4.36
CA HIS A 215 11.13 -13.30 -5.33
C HIS A 215 11.15 -11.91 -4.66
N ILE A 216 12.10 -11.04 -5.01
CA ILE A 216 12.09 -9.64 -4.57
C ILE A 216 11.30 -8.78 -5.55
N THR A 217 10.40 -7.97 -4.99
CA THR A 217 9.74 -6.84 -5.65
C THR A 217 10.36 -5.54 -5.16
N ALA A 218 11.67 -5.36 -5.40
CA ALA A 218 12.42 -4.20 -4.92
C ALA A 218 11.81 -2.89 -5.49
N PRO A 219 11.82 -1.78 -4.72
CA PRO A 219 11.31 -0.51 -5.21
C PRO A 219 12.00 -0.08 -6.50
N TYR A 220 11.30 0.72 -7.32
CA TYR A 220 11.91 1.36 -8.48
C TYR A 220 12.82 2.47 -7.97
N LEU A 221 14.14 2.28 -8.11
CA LEU A 221 15.19 3.19 -7.65
C LEU A 221 15.41 4.34 -8.64
N ASP A 222 16.12 5.38 -8.23
CA ASP A 222 16.52 6.47 -9.11
C ASP A 222 17.35 5.94 -10.31
N PRO A 223 17.05 6.35 -11.57
CA PRO A 223 17.89 6.05 -12.72
C PRO A 223 19.36 6.44 -12.50
N THR A 224 20.25 5.52 -12.86
CA THR A 224 21.69 5.78 -12.82
C THR A 224 22.11 6.81 -13.86
N THR A 225 23.23 7.50 -13.65
CA THR A 225 23.79 8.46 -14.63
C THR A 225 23.95 7.85 -16.01
N LYS A 226 24.35 6.57 -16.10
CA LYS A 226 24.47 5.85 -17.38
C LYS A 226 23.12 5.68 -18.09
N GLN A 227 22.06 5.40 -17.33
CA GLN A 227 20.70 5.29 -17.87
C GLN A 227 20.21 6.64 -18.35
N LEU A 228 20.40 7.70 -17.56
CA LEU A 228 20.02 9.07 -17.92
C LEU A 228 20.77 9.53 -19.19
N GLN A 229 22.06 9.20 -19.32
CA GLN A 229 22.84 9.51 -20.51
C GLN A 229 22.34 8.75 -21.76
N ALA A 230 21.99 7.46 -21.61
CA ALA A 230 21.40 6.70 -22.70
C ALA A 230 20.01 7.23 -23.09
N MET A 231 19.23 7.77 -22.15
CA MET A 231 17.98 8.44 -22.45
C MET A 231 18.20 9.75 -23.22
N ALA A 232 19.14 10.58 -22.76
CA ALA A 232 19.50 11.82 -23.44
C ALA A 232 19.87 11.61 -24.92
N GLN A 233 20.62 10.54 -25.22
CA GLN A 233 20.99 10.18 -26.59
C GLN A 233 19.78 9.86 -27.49
N GLN A 234 18.69 9.33 -26.93
CA GLN A 234 17.45 9.04 -27.66
C GLN A 234 16.58 10.28 -27.91
N LEU A 235 16.84 11.38 -27.21
CA LEU A 235 16.05 12.62 -27.26
C LEU A 235 16.61 13.65 -28.28
N LEU A 236 17.53 13.23 -29.14
CA LEU A 236 18.07 14.06 -30.22
C LEU A 236 16.97 14.55 -31.17
N PRO A 237 17.06 15.80 -31.68
CA PRO A 237 18.24 16.68 -31.68
C PRO A 237 18.44 17.49 -30.39
N ARG A 238 17.55 17.40 -29.40
CA ARG A 238 17.71 18.12 -28.14
C ARG A 238 18.73 17.40 -27.27
N GLN A 239 19.93 17.95 -27.18
CA GLN A 239 20.96 17.46 -26.25
C GLN A 239 20.61 17.92 -24.85
N LEU A 240 20.02 17.01 -24.07
CA LEU A 240 19.79 17.21 -22.64
C LEU A 240 20.96 16.62 -21.87
N GLU A 241 21.40 17.32 -20.83
CA GLU A 241 22.33 16.73 -19.88
C GLU A 241 21.60 15.66 -19.04
N PRO A 242 22.30 14.62 -18.55
CA PRO A 242 21.68 13.53 -17.77
C PRO A 242 20.85 14.03 -16.59
N GLU A 243 21.30 15.10 -15.94
CA GLU A 243 20.61 15.71 -14.81
C GLU A 243 19.32 16.42 -15.24
N GLU A 244 19.32 17.06 -16.40
CA GLU A 244 18.13 17.69 -16.96
C GLU A 244 17.08 16.64 -17.34
N VAL A 245 17.50 15.48 -17.86
CA VAL A 245 16.61 14.34 -18.09
C VAL A 245 15.96 13.88 -16.79
N ARG A 246 16.74 13.78 -15.70
CA ARG A 246 16.22 13.39 -14.38
C ARG A 246 15.18 14.38 -13.88
N GLU A 247 15.47 15.67 -13.95
CA GLU A 247 14.55 16.71 -13.48
C GLU A 247 13.28 16.78 -14.33
N GLN A 248 13.38 16.61 -15.67
CA GLN A 248 12.19 16.54 -16.51
C GLN A 248 11.34 15.29 -16.23
N LEU A 249 11.94 14.15 -15.89
CA LEU A 249 11.20 12.95 -15.49
C LEU A 249 10.48 13.15 -14.15
N LYS A 250 11.13 13.79 -13.17
CA LYS A 250 10.49 14.15 -11.89
C LYS A 250 9.35 15.14 -12.10
N ASN A 251 9.54 16.14 -12.95
CA ASN A 251 8.50 17.09 -13.30
C ASN A 251 7.28 16.37 -13.91
N LEU A 252 7.52 15.47 -14.87
CA LEU A 252 6.47 14.64 -15.46
C LEU A 252 5.73 13.79 -14.41
N ALA A 253 6.46 13.18 -13.48
CA ALA A 253 5.85 12.44 -12.36
C ALA A 253 5.03 13.35 -11.44
N GLY A 254 5.47 14.59 -11.21
CA GLY A 254 4.73 15.63 -10.49
C GLY A 254 3.38 15.94 -11.15
N LEU A 255 3.38 16.21 -12.47
CA LEU A 255 2.15 16.44 -13.24
C LEU A 255 1.16 15.28 -13.14
N ILE A 256 1.65 14.04 -13.21
CA ILE A 256 0.83 12.83 -13.05
C ILE A 256 0.26 12.75 -11.62
N ARG A 257 1.05 13.08 -10.60
CA ARG A 257 0.65 13.03 -9.19
C ARG A 257 -0.43 14.07 -8.88
N GLU A 258 -0.28 15.29 -9.38
CA GLU A 258 -1.29 16.36 -9.23
C GLU A 258 -2.64 15.93 -9.81
N PHE A 259 -2.63 15.31 -11.00
CA PHE A 259 -3.84 14.76 -11.60
C PHE A 259 -4.48 13.67 -10.73
N LYS A 260 -3.68 12.73 -10.20
CA LYS A 260 -4.19 11.66 -9.31
C LYS A 260 -4.80 12.23 -8.04
N GLN A 261 -4.17 13.23 -7.42
CA GLN A 261 -4.68 13.91 -6.24
C GLN A 261 -6.00 14.64 -6.55
N HIS A 262 -6.09 15.32 -7.69
CA HIS A 262 -7.33 15.96 -8.13
C HIS A 262 -8.46 14.94 -8.33
N GLN A 263 -8.18 13.81 -8.97
CA GLN A 263 -9.17 12.73 -9.12
C GLN A 263 -9.63 12.18 -7.78
N ALA A 264 -8.71 11.94 -6.84
CA ALA A 264 -9.04 11.43 -5.51
C ALA A 264 -9.96 12.40 -4.76
N ARG A 265 -9.64 13.70 -4.77
CA ARG A 265 -10.47 14.75 -4.17
C ARG A 265 -11.84 14.87 -4.84
N GLY A 266 -11.90 14.83 -6.17
CA GLY A 266 -13.15 14.92 -6.93
C GLY A 266 -14.10 13.75 -6.68
N LEU A 267 -13.57 12.54 -6.48
CA LEU A 267 -14.37 11.36 -6.11
C LEU A 267 -14.97 11.48 -4.70
N ALA A 268 -14.23 12.04 -3.74
CA ALA A 268 -14.73 12.33 -2.41
C ALA A 268 -15.90 13.34 -2.43
N THR A 269 -15.83 14.38 -3.28
CA THR A 269 -16.93 15.36 -3.44
C THR A 269 -18.16 14.77 -4.13
N GLN A 270 -17.99 13.82 -5.05
CA GLN A 270 -19.11 13.14 -5.73
C GLN A 270 -19.86 12.17 -4.79
N ALA A 271 -19.15 11.52 -3.85
CA ALA A 271 -19.77 10.69 -2.82
C ALA A 271 -20.66 11.48 -1.84
N LEU A 272 -20.45 12.80 -1.73
CA LEU A 272 -21.21 13.72 -0.87
C LEU A 272 -22.35 14.48 -1.60
N GLY A 273 -22.72 14.09 -2.83
CA GLY A 273 -23.99 14.50 -3.44
C GLY A 273 -23.95 15.58 -4.53
N ARG A 274 -22.86 15.72 -5.30
CA ARG A 274 -22.88 16.52 -6.55
C ARG A 274 -22.43 15.70 -7.76
N ARG A 275 -23.41 15.29 -8.57
CA ARG A 275 -23.19 14.55 -9.81
C ARG A 275 -23.00 15.54 -10.96
N GLU A 276 -21.78 15.98 -11.20
CA GLU A 276 -21.38 16.47 -12.52
C GLU A 276 -20.65 15.35 -13.24
N SER A 277 -21.40 14.64 -14.09
CA SER A 277 -20.86 13.68 -15.03
C SER A 277 -20.16 14.44 -16.14
N ILE A 278 -18.85 14.60 -15.98
CA ILE A 278 -17.96 14.89 -17.09
C ILE A 278 -16.80 13.92 -16.88
N LEU A 279 -16.85 12.76 -17.54
CA LEU A 279 -15.68 12.02 -18.05
C LEU A 279 -16.14 10.73 -18.76
N PRO A 280 -15.54 10.36 -19.90
CA PRO A 280 -15.80 9.08 -20.54
C PRO A 280 -15.26 7.93 -19.68
N ALA A 281 -15.97 6.81 -19.69
CA ALA A 281 -15.69 5.56 -19.00
C ALA A 281 -14.34 4.92 -19.42
N VAL A 282 -13.23 5.53 -19.02
CA VAL A 282 -11.88 5.01 -19.18
C VAL A 282 -11.25 5.03 -17.80
N VAL A 283 -10.81 3.86 -17.34
CA VAL A 283 -10.25 3.58 -16.01
C VAL A 283 -11.30 3.28 -14.93
N ALA A 284 -12.14 2.29 -15.19
CA ALA A 284 -12.36 1.28 -14.15
C ALA A 284 -11.08 0.42 -14.11
N GLU A 285 -10.05 0.88 -13.39
CA GLU A 285 -9.02 -0.03 -12.91
C GLU A 285 -9.68 -0.84 -11.78
N GLU A 286 -10.39 -1.90 -12.17
CA GLU A 286 -10.66 -3.02 -11.29
C GLU A 286 -9.33 -3.70 -10.98
N ASP A 287 -8.53 -3.07 -10.12
CA ASP A 287 -7.48 -3.75 -9.39
C ASP A 287 -8.17 -4.71 -8.43
N ASP A 288 -8.58 -5.87 -8.91
CA ASP A 288 -9.04 -6.94 -8.04
C ASP A 288 -7.92 -7.24 -7.04
N GLU A 289 -8.13 -6.82 -5.80
CA GLU A 289 -7.13 -6.83 -4.73
C GLU A 289 -6.70 -8.28 -4.43
N LEU A 290 -7.64 -9.21 -4.62
CA LEU A 290 -7.40 -10.64 -4.60
C LEU A 290 -6.58 -11.09 -5.79
N SER A 291 -6.67 -10.48 -6.96
CA SER A 291 -5.83 -10.81 -8.11
C SER A 291 -4.39 -10.27 -7.97
N LEU A 292 -4.18 -9.09 -7.38
CA LEU A 292 -2.84 -8.59 -7.05
C LEU A 292 -2.18 -9.42 -5.95
N LEU A 293 -2.96 -9.80 -4.92
CA LEU A 293 -2.50 -10.71 -3.87
C LEU A 293 -2.26 -12.12 -4.44
N ARG A 294 -3.18 -12.69 -5.22
CA ARG A 294 -3.02 -14.03 -5.84
C ARG A 294 -1.89 -14.08 -6.86
N LYS A 295 -1.60 -13.02 -7.61
CA LYS A 295 -0.39 -12.94 -8.45
C LYS A 295 0.87 -12.91 -7.59
N TYR A 296 0.86 -12.14 -6.51
CA TYR A 296 1.96 -12.10 -5.55
C TYR A 296 2.15 -13.46 -4.82
N PHE A 297 1.07 -14.21 -4.57
CA PHE A 297 1.11 -15.50 -3.85
C PHE A 297 1.27 -16.73 -4.74
N ARG A 298 0.94 -16.66 -6.04
CA ARG A 298 1.30 -17.72 -7.01
C ARG A 298 2.77 -17.69 -7.41
N GLU A 299 3.47 -16.60 -7.12
CA GLU A 299 4.87 -16.35 -7.52
C GLU A 299 5.86 -16.34 -6.34
N GLN A 300 5.43 -16.74 -5.13
CA GLN A 300 6.27 -17.04 -3.96
C GLN A 300 6.31 -18.53 -3.67
#